data_AF-A0A0W8G4Y2-F1
#
_entry.id   AF-A0A0W8G4Y2-F1
#
_cell.length_a   1.000
_cell.length_b   1.000
_cell.length_c   1.000
_cell.angle_alpha   90.00
_cell.angle_beta   90.00
_cell.angle_gamma   90.00
#
_symmetry.space_group_name_H-M   'P 1'
#
loop_
_entity.id
_entity.type
_entity.pdbx_description
1 polymer ?
#
loop_
_entity_poly.entity_id
_entity_poly.type
_entity_poly.pdbx_seq_one_letter_code
_entity_poly.pdbx_strand_id
1 'polypeptide(L)'
;MPESRVNAVSRAIEFAMGPTTPLREVFPDSTPGSRLRSARELRELTQAQLAGRLGVSAPNVSAMERDRRPIGKAMAKKLGDVLEFSYHVFL
;
A
#
# COMPACT_ATOMS: atom_id res chain seq x y z
N MET A 1 32.79 19.98 -13.17
CA MET A 1 31.99 19.44 -14.29
C MET A 1 30.70 18.90 -13.70
N PRO A 2 29.51 19.34 -14.13
CA PRO A 2 28.27 18.70 -13.71
C PRO A 2 28.25 17.25 -14.21
N GLU A 3 27.66 16.35 -13.43
CA GLU A 3 27.53 14.94 -13.77
C GLU A 3 26.89 14.80 -15.16
N SER A 4 27.51 13.99 -16.03
CA SER A 4 26.96 13.68 -17.34
C SER A 4 25.54 13.12 -17.18
N ARG A 5 24.56 13.67 -17.92
CA ARG A 5 23.19 13.13 -17.94
C ARG A 5 23.16 11.63 -18.23
N VAL A 6 24.14 11.10 -18.97
CA VAL A 6 24.27 9.67 -19.27
C VAL A 6 24.56 8.86 -18.01
N ASN A 7 25.46 9.32 -17.14
CA ASN A 7 25.83 8.59 -15.92
C ASN A 7 24.70 8.58 -14.90
N ALA A 8 23.97 9.69 -14.77
CA ALA A 8 22.80 9.77 -13.90
C ALA A 8 21.69 8.81 -14.36
N VAL A 9 21.47 8.68 -15.67
CA VAL A 9 20.50 7.74 -16.25
C VAL A 9 20.92 6.29 -16.02
N SER A 10 22.18 5.93 -16.28
CA SER A 10 22.69 4.56 -16.04
C SER A 10 22.51 4.15 -14.58
N ARG A 11 22.83 5.03 -13.64
CA ARG A 11 22.67 4.76 -12.20
C ARG A 11 21.22 4.60 -11.78
N ALA A 12 20.31 5.41 -12.35
CA ALA A 12 18.88 5.29 -12.09
C ALA A 12 18.31 3.96 -12.62
N ILE A 13 18.79 3.49 -13.78
CA ILE A 13 18.43 2.18 -14.34
C ILE A 13 18.92 1.05 -13.43
N GLU A 14 20.18 1.07 -13.02
CA GLU A 14 20.74 0.05 -12.11
C GLU A 14 20.01 0.00 -10.78
N PHE A 15 19.68 1.16 -10.19
CA PHE A 15 18.91 1.23 -8.96
C PHE A 15 17.48 0.67 -9.13
N ALA A 16 16.81 1.00 -10.23
CA ALA A 16 15.47 0.49 -10.53
C ALA A 16 15.45 -1.01 -10.85
N MET A 17 16.55 -1.54 -11.40
CA MET A 17 16.75 -2.97 -11.71
C MET A 17 17.37 -3.76 -10.55
N GLY A 18 17.56 -3.14 -9.39
CA GLY A 18 18.04 -3.83 -8.20
C GLY A 18 17.13 -4.99 -7.80
N PRO A 19 17.66 -5.99 -7.06
CA PRO A 19 16.87 -7.12 -6.60
C PRO A 19 15.69 -6.63 -5.74
N THR A 20 14.47 -6.99 -6.13
CA THR A 20 13.27 -6.72 -5.33
C THR A 20 13.03 -7.88 -4.37
N THR A 21 13.02 -7.60 -3.07
CA THR A 21 12.61 -8.58 -2.06
C THR A 21 11.09 -8.60 -1.94
N PRO A 22 10.42 -9.76 -2.09
CA PRO A 22 8.98 -9.86 -1.88
C PRO A 22 8.58 -9.41 -0.47
N LEU A 23 7.45 -8.71 -0.35
CA LEU A 23 6.98 -8.17 0.93
C LEU A 23 6.86 -9.25 2.03
N ARG A 24 6.43 -10.47 1.65
CA ARG A 24 6.29 -11.63 2.55
C ARG A 24 7.61 -12.13 3.15
N GLU A 25 8.73 -11.82 2.51
CA GLU A 25 10.05 -12.25 3.00
C GLU A 25 10.57 -11.27 4.06
N VAL A 26 10.25 -9.98 3.92
CA VAL A 26 10.60 -8.93 4.89
C VAL A 26 9.60 -8.90 6.06
N PHE A 27 8.31 -9.10 5.78
CA PHE A 27 7.22 -9.05 6.75
C PHE A 27 6.37 -10.33 6.66
N PRO A 28 6.88 -11.46 7.19
CA PRO A 28 6.23 -12.77 7.06
C PRO A 28 4.84 -12.82 7.70
N ASP A 29 4.63 -12.06 8.77
CA ASP A 29 3.36 -12.02 9.50
C ASP A 29 2.40 -10.92 8.99
N SER A 30 2.72 -10.26 7.87
CA SER A 30 1.84 -9.23 7.31
C SER A 30 0.56 -9.83 6.72
N THR A 31 -0.59 -9.32 7.15
CA THR A 31 -1.91 -9.67 6.64
C THR A 31 -2.44 -8.54 5.75
N PRO A 32 -3.43 -8.80 4.87
CA PRO A 32 -4.12 -7.73 4.17
C PRO A 32 -4.65 -6.64 5.11
N GLY A 33 -5.19 -7.03 6.28
CA GLY A 33 -5.67 -6.11 7.30
C GLY A 33 -4.56 -5.26 7.92
N SER A 34 -3.43 -5.85 8.28
CA SER A 34 -2.31 -5.07 8.83
C SER A 34 -1.71 -4.12 7.81
N ARG A 35 -1.60 -4.53 6.54
CA ARG A 35 -1.14 -3.67 5.43
C ARG A 35 -2.10 -2.51 5.17
N LEU A 36 -3.42 -2.74 5.24
CA LEU A 36 -4.42 -1.68 5.18
C LEU A 36 -4.24 -0.68 6.32
N ARG A 37 -4.08 -1.16 7.56
CA ARG A 37 -3.87 -0.31 8.73
C ARG A 37 -2.62 0.57 8.57
N SER A 38 -1.49 -0.01 8.19
CA SER A 38 -0.25 0.73 7.97
C SER A 38 -0.39 1.75 6.84
N ALA A 39 -1.01 1.38 5.72
CA ALA A 39 -1.25 2.31 4.62
C ALA A 39 -2.16 3.48 5.03
N ARG A 40 -3.19 3.22 5.86
CA ARG A 40 -4.04 4.27 6.43
C ARG A 40 -3.25 5.21 7.35
N GLU A 41 -2.44 4.66 8.23
CA GLU A 41 -1.64 5.42 9.21
C GLU A 41 -0.57 6.28 8.53
N LEU A 42 0.07 5.78 7.46
CA LEU A 42 1.00 6.56 6.62
C LEU A 42 0.33 7.74 5.90
N ARG A 43 -1.00 7.72 5.75
CA ARG A 43 -1.80 8.82 5.20
C ARG A 43 -2.47 9.67 6.28
N GLU A 44 -2.11 9.44 7.54
CA GLU A 44 -2.64 10.16 8.70
C GLU A 44 -4.17 10.15 8.80
N LEU A 45 -4.80 9.10 8.28
CA LEU A 45 -6.25 8.96 8.29
C LEU A 45 -6.73 8.18 9.51
N THR A 46 -7.80 8.63 10.14
CA THR A 46 -8.60 7.80 11.05
C THR A 46 -9.40 6.76 10.26
N GLN A 47 -9.86 5.69 10.94
CA GLN A 47 -10.76 4.70 10.31
C GLN A 47 -12.03 5.34 9.75
N ALA A 48 -12.58 6.36 10.44
CA ALA A 48 -13.76 7.09 9.99
C ALA A 48 -13.51 7.91 8.74
N GLN A 49 -12.37 8.59 8.64
CA GLN A 49 -11.99 9.36 7.45
C GLN A 49 -11.78 8.44 6.24
N LEU A 50 -11.09 7.31 6.41
CA LEU A 50 -10.93 6.33 5.34
C LEU A 50 -12.28 5.75 4.91
N ALA A 51 -13.15 5.43 5.87
CA ALA A 51 -14.49 4.93 5.58
C ALA A 51 -15.32 5.92 4.76
N GLY A 52 -15.25 7.21 5.09
CA GLY A 52 -15.88 8.29 4.33
C GLY A 52 -15.40 8.36 2.88
N ARG A 53 -14.08 8.25 2.66
CA ARG A 53 -13.49 8.25 1.30
C ARG A 53 -13.90 7.02 0.48
N LEU A 54 -14.11 5.88 1.13
CA LEU A 54 -14.50 4.62 0.48
C LEU A 54 -16.01 4.46 0.27
N GLY A 55 -16.83 5.31 0.90
CA GLY A 55 -18.28 5.16 0.93
C GLY A 55 -18.73 3.93 1.71
N VAL A 56 -18.05 3.59 2.81
CA VAL A 56 -18.40 2.48 3.71
C VAL A 56 -18.47 2.95 5.16
N SER A 57 -18.88 2.07 6.08
CA SER A 57 -18.91 2.39 7.52
C SER A 57 -17.53 2.20 8.17
N ALA A 58 -17.24 2.97 9.23
CA ALA A 58 -16.00 2.80 10.01
C ALA A 58 -15.83 1.38 10.61
N PRO A 59 -16.88 0.70 11.10
CA PRO A 59 -16.79 -0.71 11.48
C PRO A 59 -16.37 -1.64 10.33
N ASN A 60 -16.71 -1.32 9.07
CA ASN A 60 -16.28 -2.10 7.92
C ASN A 60 -14.76 -1.98 7.72
N VAL A 61 -14.21 -0.76 7.82
CA VAL A 61 -12.76 -0.53 7.81
C VAL A 61 -12.08 -1.27 8.97
N SER A 62 -12.61 -1.13 10.19
CA SER A 62 -12.10 -1.85 11.37
C SER A 62 -12.12 -3.38 11.19
N ALA A 63 -13.17 -3.93 10.58
CA ALA A 63 -13.27 -5.36 10.31
C ALA A 63 -12.25 -5.82 9.27
N MET A 64 -11.99 -5.02 8.24
CA MET A 64 -10.94 -5.29 7.25
C MET A 64 -9.54 -5.21 7.89
N GLU A 65 -9.25 -4.19 8.71
CA GLU A 65 -7.96 -4.02 9.39
C GLU A 65 -7.62 -5.14 10.39
N ARG A 66 -8.65 -5.82 10.91
CA ARG A 66 -8.51 -6.95 11.84
C ARG A 66 -8.67 -8.31 11.16
N ASP A 67 -8.69 -8.34 9.82
CA ASP A 67 -8.90 -9.54 9.00
C ASP A 67 -10.20 -10.32 9.32
N ARG A 68 -11.16 -9.67 9.99
CA ARG A 68 -12.50 -10.22 10.25
C ARG A 68 -13.39 -10.14 9.02
N ARG A 69 -13.04 -9.28 8.07
CA ARG A 69 -13.64 -9.20 6.75
C ARG A 69 -12.55 -9.23 5.68
N PRO A 70 -12.64 -10.12 4.68
CA PRO A 70 -11.65 -10.15 3.61
C PRO A 70 -11.76 -8.91 2.70
N ILE A 71 -10.63 -8.49 2.15
CA ILE A 71 -10.57 -7.41 1.15
C ILE A 71 -10.65 -8.04 -0.24
N GLY A 72 -11.80 -7.87 -0.90
CA GLY A 72 -11.96 -8.30 -2.29
C GLY A 72 -11.29 -7.35 -3.28
N LYS A 73 -11.00 -7.83 -4.49
CA LYS A 73 -10.32 -7.05 -5.56
C LYS A 73 -10.94 -5.68 -5.84
N ALA A 74 -12.27 -5.56 -5.81
CA ALA A 74 -12.95 -4.29 -6.02
C ALA A 74 -12.65 -3.27 -4.90
N MET A 75 -12.63 -3.73 -3.65
CA MET A 75 -12.25 -2.90 -2.50
C MET A 75 -10.77 -2.58 -2.52
N ALA A 76 -9.91 -3.56 -2.85
CA ALA A 76 -8.47 -3.35 -2.99
C ALA A 76 -8.14 -2.23 -3.98
N LYS A 77 -8.82 -2.18 -5.13
CA LYS A 77 -8.65 -1.09 -6.10
C LYS A 77 -9.03 0.28 -5.52
N LYS A 78 -10.20 0.39 -4.89
CA LYS A 78 -10.62 1.63 -4.20
C LYS A 78 -9.62 2.07 -3.14
N LEU A 79 -9.10 1.11 -2.36
CA LEU A 79 -8.06 1.36 -1.37
C LEU A 79 -6.77 1.85 -2.03
N GLY A 80 -6.36 1.26 -3.15
CA GLY A 80 -5.21 1.70 -3.93
C GLY A 80 -5.34 3.14 -4.42
N ASP A 81 -6.53 3.51 -4.91
CA ASP A 81 -6.81 4.87 -5.37
C ASP A 81 -6.82 5.87 -4.20
N VAL A 82 -7.47 5.52 -3.08
CA VAL A 82 -7.63 6.42 -1.91
C VAL A 82 -6.35 6.58 -1.10
N LEU A 83 -5.55 5.52 -0.97
CA LEU A 83 -4.33 5.49 -0.17
C LEU A 83 -3.06 5.69 -1.02
N GLU A 84 -3.21 5.79 -2.34
CA GLU A 84 -2.12 5.93 -3.31
C GLU A 84 -1.08 4.80 -3.15
N PHE A 85 -1.57 3.55 -3.16
CA PHE A 85 -0.77 2.33 -3.13
C PHE A 85 -1.16 1.42 -4.30
N SER A 86 -0.25 0.52 -4.71
CA SER A 86 -0.64 -0.60 -5.58
C SER A 86 -1.70 -1.45 -4.88
N TYR A 87 -2.83 -1.71 -5.54
CA TYR A 87 -3.92 -2.49 -4.95
C TYR A 87 -3.50 -3.90 -4.53
N HIS A 88 -2.43 -4.46 -5.12
CA HIS A 88 -1.88 -5.77 -4.78
C HIS A 88 -1.37 -5.84 -3.34
N VAL A 89 -1.07 -4.70 -2.71
CA VAL A 89 -0.69 -4.63 -1.29
C VAL A 89 -1.85 -5.09 -0.40
N PHE A 90 -3.09 -4.97 -0.85
CA PHE A 90 -4.28 -5.32 -0.05
C PHE A 90 -4.85 -6.71 -0.38
N LEU A 91 -4.10 -7.56 -1.09
CA LEU A 91 -4.49 -8.91 -1.50
C LEU A 91 -3.64 -10.01 -0.86
#